data_AF-A0A8H4R805-F1
#
_entry.id   AF-A0A8H4R805-F1
#
_cell.length_a   1.000
_cell.length_b   1.000
_cell.length_c   1.000
_cell.angle_alpha   90.00
_cell.angle_beta   90.00
_cell.angle_gamma   90.00
#
_symmetry.space_group_name_H-M   'P 1'
#
loop_
_entity.id
_entity.type
_entity.pdbx_description
1 polymer ?
#
loop_
_entity_poly.entity_id
_entity_poly.type
_entity_poly.pdbx_seq_one_letter_code
_entity_poly.pdbx_strand_id
1 'polypeptide(L)'
;MSHQVQKLAASASRQINAVVVSSGLMNKTVKVRIGVQKWNNHIQKDFNHTSHLLVHDPASSLRTGDIISISPGWRVSKNVHHVVREIVAPFGEPIEARPPVPSEEERMKVREAKKKAKEERRRSRRGNEREKAAGETSTSS
;
A
#
# COMPACT_ATOMS: atom_id res chain seq x y z
N MET A 1 9.98 25.31 -0.33
CA MET A 1 9.02 24.20 -0.55
C MET A 1 8.73 23.52 0.78
N SER A 2 7.47 23.26 1.13
CA SER A 2 7.12 22.61 2.40
C SER A 2 7.59 21.15 2.43
N HIS A 3 7.95 20.64 3.61
CA HIS A 3 8.52 19.31 3.80
C HIS A 3 7.59 18.17 3.31
N GLN A 4 6.28 18.45 3.31
CA GLN A 4 5.22 17.55 2.83
C GLN A 4 5.22 17.41 1.31
N VAL A 5 5.47 18.51 0.59
CA VAL A 5 5.59 18.51 -0.88
C VAL A 5 6.84 17.74 -1.34
N GLN A 6 7.95 17.83 -0.61
CA GLN A 6 9.16 17.05 -0.92
C GLN A 6 8.97 15.54 -0.75
N LYS A 7 8.20 15.10 0.26
CA LYS A 7 7.85 13.68 0.42
C LYS A 7 6.90 13.16 -0.66
N LEU A 8 5.93 13.98 -1.07
CA LEU A 8 5.02 13.68 -2.18
C LEU A 8 5.79 13.58 -3.51
N ALA A 9 6.72 14.50 -3.77
CA ALA A 9 7.56 14.48 -4.97
C ALA A 9 8.53 13.28 -4.99
N ALA A 10 9.06 12.85 -3.85
CA ALA A 10 9.85 11.61 -3.77
C ALA A 10 8.98 10.33 -3.86
N SER A 11 7.69 10.43 -3.51
CA SER A 11 6.66 9.39 -3.68
C SER A 11 6.09 9.33 -5.09
N ALA A 12 6.37 10.34 -5.94
CA ALA A 12 6.13 10.31 -7.39
C ALA A 12 7.04 9.25 -8.00
N SER A 13 6.65 8.02 -7.70
CA SER A 13 7.42 6.81 -7.81
C SER A 13 7.26 6.24 -9.21
N ARG A 14 8.25 5.45 -9.59
CA ARG A 14 8.20 4.59 -10.78
C ARG A 14 6.86 3.88 -10.85
N GLN A 15 6.08 4.17 -11.89
CA GLN A 15 4.86 3.44 -12.20
C GLN A 15 5.24 2.16 -12.95
N ILE A 16 4.59 1.05 -12.57
CA ILE A 16 4.83 -0.25 -13.18
C ILE A 16 3.48 -0.80 -13.65
N ASN A 17 3.38 -1.17 -14.91
CA ASN A 17 2.21 -1.86 -15.43
C ASN A 17 2.29 -3.34 -15.06
N ALA A 18 1.19 -3.88 -14.57
CA ALA A 18 1.10 -5.25 -14.11
C ALA A 18 -0.23 -5.88 -14.53
N VAL A 19 -0.25 -7.20 -14.65
CA VAL A 19 -1.46 -7.99 -14.91
C VAL A 19 -1.87 -8.71 -13.64
N VAL A 20 -3.15 -8.62 -13.27
CA VAL A 20 -3.69 -9.34 -12.10
C VAL A 20 -3.80 -10.83 -12.41
N VAL A 21 -3.13 -11.67 -11.63
CA VAL A 21 -3.11 -13.14 -11.81
C VAL A 21 -4.14 -13.82 -10.91
N SER A 22 -4.33 -13.32 -9.68
CA SER A 22 -5.36 -13.84 -8.78
C SER A 22 -5.91 -12.74 -7.88
N SER A 23 -7.23 -12.66 -7.80
CA SER A 23 -8.01 -11.76 -6.95
C SER A 23 -8.96 -12.56 -6.05
N GLY A 24 -9.48 -11.95 -4.98
CA GLY A 24 -10.51 -12.55 -4.10
C GLY A 24 -10.03 -13.57 -3.05
N LEU A 25 -8.81 -14.11 -3.18
CA LEU A 25 -8.26 -15.08 -2.21
C LEU A 25 -7.75 -14.42 -0.92
N MET A 26 -7.38 -13.15 -0.97
CA MET A 26 -6.85 -12.37 0.16
C MET A 26 -7.58 -11.04 0.27
N ASN A 27 -7.92 -10.64 1.50
CA ASN A 27 -8.55 -9.34 1.72
C ASN A 27 -7.62 -8.20 1.31
N LYS A 28 -8.13 -7.29 0.46
CA LYS A 28 -7.47 -6.06 0.04
C LYS A 28 -6.06 -6.27 -0.55
N THR A 29 -5.79 -7.46 -1.08
CA THR A 29 -4.49 -7.83 -1.62
C THR A 29 -4.66 -8.72 -2.84
N VAL A 30 -3.94 -8.43 -3.90
CA VAL A 30 -3.94 -9.23 -5.13
C VAL A 30 -2.54 -9.71 -5.48
N LYS A 31 -2.47 -10.83 -6.21
CA LYS A 31 -1.22 -11.30 -6.82
C LYS A 31 -1.16 -10.79 -8.25
N VAL A 32 -0.07 -10.13 -8.60
CA VAL A 32 0.14 -9.56 -9.94
C VAL A 32 1.39 -10.13 -10.59
N ARG A 33 1.46 -10.05 -11.91
CA ARG A 33 2.63 -10.38 -12.72
C ARG A 33 3.16 -9.12 -13.38
N ILE A 34 4.46 -8.91 -13.28
CA ILE A 34 5.20 -7.84 -13.97
C ILE A 34 6.21 -8.44 -14.95
N GLY A 35 6.44 -7.74 -16.06
CA GLY A 35 7.54 -8.04 -16.98
C GLY A 35 8.84 -7.45 -16.44
N VAL A 36 9.91 -8.25 -16.47
CA VAL A 36 11.27 -7.85 -16.08
C VAL A 36 12.23 -8.36 -17.14
N GLN A 37 13.26 -7.58 -17.49
CA GLN A 37 14.34 -8.06 -18.35
C GLN A 37 15.46 -8.62 -17.48
N LYS A 38 15.98 -9.79 -17.86
CA LYS A 38 17.13 -10.41 -17.24
C LYS A 38 18.26 -10.51 -18.26
N TRP A 39 19.34 -9.79 -17.99
CA TRP A 39 20.57 -9.88 -18.76
C TRP A 39 21.28 -11.22 -18.51
N ASN A 40 21.68 -11.89 -19.59
CA ASN A 40 22.53 -13.07 -19.54
C ASN A 40 23.97 -12.69 -19.88
N ASN A 41 24.88 -12.76 -18.90
CA ASN A 41 26.29 -12.38 -19.09
C ASN A 41 27.05 -13.24 -20.11
N HIS A 42 26.68 -14.53 -20.25
CA HIS A 42 27.38 -15.44 -21.16
C HIS A 42 26.97 -15.20 -22.61
N ILE A 43 25.68 -15.00 -22.86
CA ILE A 43 25.12 -14.77 -24.20
C ILE A 43 25.15 -13.28 -24.57
N GLN A 44 25.36 -12.40 -23.59
CA GLN A 44 25.31 -10.94 -23.72
C GLN A 44 23.99 -10.44 -24.33
N LYS A 45 22.87 -10.95 -23.81
CA LYS A 45 21.53 -10.62 -24.31
C LYS A 45 20.52 -10.52 -23.18
N ASP A 46 19.58 -9.59 -23.32
CA ASP A 46 18.41 -9.49 -22.47
C ASP A 46 17.32 -10.50 -22.85
N PHE A 47 16.82 -11.20 -21.84
CA PHE A 47 15.69 -12.10 -21.95
C PHE A 47 14.49 -11.59 -21.17
N ASN A 48 13.30 -11.75 -21.76
CA ASN A 48 12.05 -11.47 -21.08
C ASN A 48 11.85 -12.47 -19.94
N HIS A 49 11.61 -11.93 -18.76
CA HIS A 49 11.29 -12.68 -17.55
C HIS A 49 10.03 -12.12 -16.93
N THR A 50 9.38 -12.90 -16.08
CA THR A 50 8.18 -12.48 -15.35
C THR A 50 8.40 -12.65 -13.87
N SER A 51 8.03 -11.64 -13.08
CA SER A 51 8.06 -11.71 -11.62
C SER A 51 6.66 -11.51 -11.05
N HIS A 52 6.40 -12.13 -9.89
CA HIS A 52 5.13 -12.00 -9.19
C HIS A 52 5.29 -11.13 -7.95
N LEU A 53 4.32 -10.23 -7.75
CA LEU A 53 4.27 -9.33 -6.59
C LEU A 53 2.92 -9.43 -5.90
N LEU A 54 2.91 -9.10 -4.61
CA LEU A 54 1.69 -8.86 -3.85
C LEU A 54 1.43 -7.36 -3.76
N VAL A 55 0.22 -6.95 -4.14
CA VAL A 55 -0.16 -5.55 -4.26
C VAL A 55 -1.38 -5.29 -3.38
N HIS A 56 -1.34 -4.18 -2.64
CA HIS A 56 -2.46 -3.72 -1.84
C HIS A 56 -3.52 -3.05 -2.72
N ASP A 57 -4.73 -3.57 -2.66
CA ASP A 57 -5.95 -2.99 -3.25
C ASP A 57 -6.87 -2.51 -2.11
N PRO A 58 -6.87 -1.21 -1.77
CA PRO A 58 -7.63 -0.69 -0.63
C PRO A 58 -9.15 -0.92 -0.73
N ALA A 59 -9.69 -0.87 -1.94
CA ALA A 59 -11.13 -0.93 -2.23
C ALA A 59 -11.59 -2.32 -2.68
N SER A 60 -10.67 -3.27 -2.91
CA SER A 60 -10.99 -4.61 -3.43
C SER A 60 -11.77 -4.55 -4.76
N SER A 61 -11.36 -3.62 -5.62
CA SER A 61 -12.00 -3.32 -6.90
C SER A 61 -11.50 -4.20 -8.05
N LEU A 62 -10.36 -4.86 -7.88
CA LEU A 62 -9.72 -5.62 -8.95
C LEU A 62 -10.36 -6.99 -9.20
N ARG A 63 -10.26 -7.45 -10.45
CA ARG A 63 -10.61 -8.78 -10.93
C ARG A 63 -9.39 -9.44 -11.59
N THR A 64 -9.42 -10.76 -11.66
CA THR A 64 -8.37 -11.52 -12.34
C THR A 64 -8.36 -11.19 -13.83
N GLY A 65 -7.20 -10.88 -14.39
CA GLY A 65 -7.05 -10.47 -15.79
C GLY A 65 -6.94 -8.96 -16.03
N ASP A 66 -7.26 -8.12 -15.03
CA ASP A 66 -7.12 -6.67 -15.18
C ASP A 66 -5.67 -6.25 -15.43
N ILE A 67 -5.49 -5.20 -16.23
CA ILE A 67 -4.22 -4.50 -16.39
C ILE A 67 -4.26 -3.27 -15.48
N ILE A 68 -3.28 -3.14 -14.60
CA ILE A 68 -3.24 -2.10 -13.58
C ILE A 68 -1.89 -1.39 -13.57
N SER A 69 -1.90 -0.14 -13.10
CA SER A 69 -0.69 0.59 -12.76
C SER A 69 -0.46 0.52 -11.26
N ILE A 70 0.74 0.11 -10.85
CA ILE A 70 1.14 -0.02 -9.44
C ILE A 70 2.25 0.96 -9.09
N SER A 71 2.26 1.37 -7.83
CA SER A 71 3.30 2.21 -7.23
C SER A 71 4.02 1.45 -6.11
N PRO A 72 5.37 1.44 -6.12
CA PRO A 72 6.18 0.86 -5.05
C PRO A 72 6.26 1.78 -3.82
N GLY A 73 6.83 1.28 -2.72
CA GLY A 73 7.08 2.06 -1.51
C GLY A 73 5.91 2.08 -0.51
N TRP A 74 4.76 1.49 -0.88
CA TRP A 74 3.61 1.35 0.01
C TRP A 74 3.67 0.07 0.82
N ARG A 75 4.44 0.08 1.91
CA ARG A 75 4.53 -1.06 2.83
C ARG A 75 3.29 -1.19 3.71
N VAL A 76 2.50 -2.25 3.49
CA VAL A 76 1.32 -2.62 4.30
C VAL A 76 1.60 -3.81 5.19
N SER A 77 2.33 -4.81 4.67
CA SER A 77 2.68 -6.03 5.40
C SER A 77 4.15 -6.41 5.16
N LYS A 78 4.55 -7.62 5.57
CA LYS A 78 5.91 -8.14 5.35
C LYS A 78 6.24 -8.29 3.87
N ASN A 79 5.26 -8.70 3.05
CA ASN A 79 5.46 -9.02 1.63
C ASN A 79 4.72 -8.06 0.67
N VAL A 80 3.86 -7.18 1.20
CA VAL A 80 3.08 -6.21 0.40
C VAL A 80 3.74 -4.83 0.52
N HIS A 81 4.45 -4.47 -0.55
CA HIS A 81 5.21 -3.22 -0.69
C HIS A 81 4.71 -2.30 -1.81
N HIS A 82 3.69 -2.75 -2.53
CA HIS A 82 3.13 -2.06 -3.68
C HIS A 82 1.65 -1.76 -3.43
N VAL A 83 1.14 -0.72 -4.08
CA VAL A 83 -0.27 -0.33 -4.03
C VAL A 83 -0.79 -0.05 -5.42
N VAL A 84 -2.07 -0.34 -5.64
CA VAL A 84 -2.76 0.00 -6.89
C VAL A 84 -2.87 1.52 -6.99
N ARG A 85 -2.52 2.07 -8.17
CA ARG A 85 -2.72 3.47 -8.50
C ARG A 85 -4.01 3.66 -9.29
N GLU A 86 -4.16 2.89 -10.36
CA GLU A 86 -5.31 2.95 -11.27
C GLU A 86 -5.47 1.63 -12.03
N ILE A 87 -6.67 1.42 -12.58
CA ILE A 87 -6.98 0.33 -13.50
C ILE A 87 -6.78 0.88 -14.91
N VAL A 88 -5.83 0.32 -15.65
CA VAL A 88 -5.50 0.75 -17.01
C VAL A 88 -6.48 0.13 -18.02
N ALA A 89 -6.75 -1.17 -17.87
CA ALA A 89 -7.75 -1.87 -18.67
C ALA A 89 -8.49 -2.90 -17.79
N PRO A 90 -9.80 -2.73 -17.59
CA PRO A 90 -10.60 -3.71 -16.86
C PRO A 90 -10.85 -4.95 -17.72
N PHE A 91 -10.89 -6.12 -17.10
CA PHE A 91 -11.29 -7.38 -17.71
C PHE A 91 -12.66 -7.82 -17.18
N GLY A 92 -13.60 -8.11 -18.08
CA GLY A 92 -14.97 -8.47 -17.70
C GLY A 92 -15.82 -7.25 -17.34
N GLU A 93 -16.15 -7.08 -16.06
CA GLU A 93 -17.01 -5.97 -15.59
C GLU A 93 -16.37 -4.59 -15.88
N PRO A 94 -17.14 -3.59 -16.35
CA PRO A 94 -16.62 -2.25 -16.58
C PRO A 94 -16.19 -1.56 -15.27
N ILE A 95 -15.38 -0.51 -15.38
CA ILE A 95 -14.82 0.19 -14.20
C ILE A 95 -15.91 0.85 -13.35
N GLU A 96 -17.01 1.26 -13.96
CA GLU A 96 -18.15 1.93 -13.31
C GLU A 96 -18.92 1.01 -12.36
N ALA A 97 -18.94 -0.30 -12.64
CA ALA A 97 -19.60 -1.29 -11.80
C ALA A 97 -18.78 -1.67 -10.55
N ARG A 98 -17.57 -1.11 -10.41
CA ARG A 98 -16.60 -1.51 -9.38
C ARG A 98 -16.38 -0.38 -8.38
N PRO A 99 -15.97 -0.70 -7.13
CA PRO A 99 -15.54 0.32 -6.19
C PRO A 99 -14.40 1.17 -6.76
N PRO A 100 -14.43 2.50 -6.61
CA PRO A 100 -13.37 3.37 -7.12
C PRO A 100 -12.06 3.13 -6.37
N VAL A 101 -10.93 3.15 -7.10
CA VAL A 101 -9.59 3.08 -6.50
C VAL A 101 -9.26 4.43 -5.85
N PRO A 102 -8.92 4.47 -4.54
CA PRO A 102 -8.65 5.74 -3.86
C PRO A 102 -7.42 6.46 -4.41
N SER A 103 -7.52 7.78 -4.52
CA SER A 103 -6.42 8.63 -4.97
C SER A 103 -5.22 8.55 -4.03
N GLU A 104 -4.03 8.96 -4.49
CA GLU A 104 -2.82 8.97 -3.65
C GLU A 104 -3.01 9.87 -2.41
N GLU A 105 -3.66 11.01 -2.59
CA GLU A 105 -3.98 11.95 -1.50
C GLU A 105 -4.93 11.35 -0.47
N GLU A 106 -5.99 10.68 -0.92
CA GLU A 106 -6.94 9.99 -0.04
C GLU A 106 -6.25 8.89 0.76
N ARG A 107 -5.39 8.09 0.11
CA ARG A 107 -4.60 7.06 0.78
C ARG A 107 -3.68 7.66 1.86
N MET A 108 -3.04 8.79 1.57
CA MET A 108 -2.20 9.49 2.53
C MET A 108 -3.00 10.06 3.69
N LYS A 109 -4.15 10.69 3.43
CA LYS A 109 -5.07 11.18 4.48
C LYS A 109 -5.51 10.06 5.42
N VAL A 110 -5.91 8.90 4.86
CA VAL A 110 -6.28 7.71 5.66
C VAL A 110 -5.11 7.22 6.51
N ARG A 111 -3.89 7.20 5.96
CA ARG A 111 -2.69 6.77 6.68
C ARG A 111 -2.31 7.75 7.81
N GLU A 112 -2.42 9.04 7.57
CA GLU A 112 -2.18 10.08 8.56
C GLU A 112 -3.22 10.04 9.69
N ALA A 113 -4.50 9.87 9.36
CA ALA A 113 -5.57 9.72 10.34
C ALA A 113 -5.34 8.50 11.25
N LYS A 114 -5.00 7.34 10.66
CA LYS A 114 -4.63 6.13 11.43
C LYS A 114 -3.43 6.35 12.34
N LYS A 115 -2.43 7.13 11.87
CA LYS A 115 -1.24 7.46 12.66
C LYS A 115 -1.61 8.35 13.85
N LYS A 116 -2.37 9.42 13.63
CA LYS A 116 -2.84 10.35 14.67
C LYS A 116 -3.67 9.62 15.74
N ALA A 117 -4.66 8.83 15.32
CA ALA A 117 -5.47 8.02 16.25
C ALA A 117 -4.63 7.05 17.10
N LYS A 118 -3.60 6.43 16.50
CA LYS A 118 -2.67 5.57 17.23
C LYS A 118 -1.82 6.34 18.24
N GLU A 119 -1.39 7.56 17.91
CA GLU A 119 -0.62 8.43 18.80
C GLU A 119 -1.47 8.93 19.97
N GLU A 120 -2.71 9.36 19.72
CA GLU A 120 -3.68 9.75 20.75
C GLU A 120 -3.96 8.60 21.73
N ARG A 121 -4.19 7.39 21.21
CA ARG A 121 -4.36 6.18 22.04
C ARG A 121 -3.12 5.86 22.88
N ARG A 122 -1.92 6.13 22.36
CA ARG A 122 -0.66 5.93 23.11
C ARG A 122 -0.49 7.01 24.18
N ARG A 123 -0.85 8.26 23.90
CA ARG A 123 -0.75 9.37 24.85
C ARG A 123 -1.71 9.18 26.02
N SER A 124 -2.98 8.87 25.75
CA SER A 124 -3.99 8.56 26.79
C SER A 124 -3.55 7.40 27.68
N ARG A 125 -3.07 6.29 27.09
CA ARG A 125 -2.56 5.16 27.88
C ARG A 125 -1.41 5.56 28.81
N ARG A 126 -0.45 6.36 28.32
CA ARG A 126 0.67 6.87 29.13
C ARG A 126 0.21 7.84 30.23
N GLY A 127 -0.82 8.64 29.97
CA GLY A 127 -1.43 9.53 30.96
C GLY A 127 -2.06 8.73 32.10
N ASN A 128 -2.91 7.77 31.76
CA ASN A 128 -3.58 6.90 32.74
C ASN A 128 -2.57 6.06 33.55
N GLU A 129 -1.49 5.58 32.94
CA GLU A 129 -0.41 4.88 33.64
C GLU A 129 0.29 5.79 34.67
N ARG A 130 0.53 7.08 34.33
CA ARG A 130 1.12 8.06 35.25
C ARG A 130 0.19 8.43 36.41
N GLU A 131 -1.10 8.62 36.14
CA GLU A 131 -2.09 8.92 37.17
C GLU A 131 -2.26 7.76 38.17
N LYS A 132 -2.26 6.51 37.69
CA LYS A 132 -2.28 5.32 38.56
C LYS A 132 -1.04 5.25 39.46
N ALA A 133 0.15 5.45 38.88
CA ALA A 133 1.39 5.44 39.66
C ALA A 133 1.43 6.55 40.73
N ALA A 134 0.89 7.74 40.42
CA ALA A 134 0.81 8.84 41.38
C ALA A 134 -0.20 8.58 42.51
N GLY A 135 -1.33 7.93 42.22
CA GLY A 135 -2.33 7.54 43.23
C GLY A 135 -1.86 6.44 44.17
N GLU A 136 -1.05 5.49 43.69
CA GLU A 136 -0.47 4.44 44.54
C GLU A 136 0.56 5.00 45.53
N THR A 137 1.33 6.03 45.12
CA THR A 137 2.30 6.70 46.00
C THR A 137 1.66 7.58 47.08
N SER A 138 0.43 8.08 46.87
CA SER A 138 -0.27 8.92 47.86
C SER A 138 -1.13 8.14 48.86
N THR A 139 -1.45 6.87 48.57
CA THR A 139 -2.26 6.02 49.46
C THR A 139 -1.39 5.19 50.43
N SER A 140 -0.07 5.24 50.28
CA SER A 140 0.92 4.48 51.07
C SER A 140 1.72 5.35 52.05
N SER A 141 1.26 6.56 52.35
CA SER A 141 1.78 7.46 53.39
C SER A 141 0.77 7.72 54.50
#